data_AF-A0A917HUR8-F1
#
_entry.id   AF-A0A917HUR8-F1
#
_cell.length_a   1.000
_cell.length_b   1.000
_cell.length_c   1.000
_cell.angle_alpha   90.00
_cell.angle_beta   90.00
_cell.angle_gamma   90.00
#
_symmetry.space_group_name_H-M   'P 1'
#
loop_
_entity.id
_entity.type
_entity.pdbx_description
1 polymer ?
#
loop_
_entity_poly.entity_id
_entity_poly.type
_entity_poly.pdbx_seq_one_letter_code
_entity_poly.pdbx_strand_id
1 'polypeptide(L)'
;MITQNLKTMIVINNFKYKSILYILMIFLLFSCKDNNDDELTKENTYQVINFLSQSLIENTINAPTFPPPPNGKTYTFTIEDSLRVYKKFYMDFRKKKTVAINSILFLNKKRKQFNNGCSIDNKLLDDYFSMDVETKINVNKLSLSKNNNVLPYDDMPKNIFKNKFEEIDLILNFSKIKFNKKYNKAIITVAATRDKLNGFTALIYLEKENYHWAIKCEKVFEIS
;
A
#
# COMPACT_ATOMS: atom_id res chain seq x y z
N MET A 1 0.35 -20.36 75.52
CA MET A 1 0.94 -19.13 74.94
C MET A 1 1.64 -19.33 73.58
N ILE A 2 1.61 -20.53 72.97
CA ILE A 2 2.30 -20.82 71.70
C ILE A 2 1.42 -20.57 70.46
N THR A 3 0.09 -20.58 70.62
CA THR A 3 -0.88 -20.50 69.52
C THR A 3 -1.09 -19.10 68.93
N GLN A 4 -0.74 -18.02 69.64
CA GLN A 4 -0.85 -16.65 69.10
C GLN A 4 0.27 -16.29 68.11
N ASN A 5 1.47 -16.86 68.26
CA ASN A 5 2.62 -16.55 67.40
C ASN A 5 2.53 -17.21 66.01
N LEU A 6 1.78 -18.31 65.86
CA LEU A 6 1.57 -18.97 64.57
C LEU A 6 0.60 -18.20 63.66
N LYS A 7 -0.42 -17.54 64.24
CA LYS A 7 -1.40 -16.76 63.47
C LYS A 7 -0.79 -15.51 62.83
N THR A 8 0.12 -14.83 63.52
CA THR A 8 0.80 -13.63 63.01
C THR A 8 1.80 -13.95 61.91
N MET A 9 2.49 -15.09 61.98
CA MET A 9 3.46 -15.52 60.95
C MET A 9 2.79 -15.86 59.61
N ILE A 10 1.58 -16.45 59.63
CA ILE A 10 0.80 -16.79 58.42
C ILE A 10 0.26 -15.53 57.73
N VAL A 11 -0.16 -14.51 58.49
CA VAL A 11 -0.70 -13.26 57.94
C VAL A 11 0.37 -12.43 57.24
N ILE A 12 1.61 -12.42 57.77
CA ILE A 12 2.74 -11.68 57.17
C ILE A 12 3.16 -12.31 55.82
N ASN A 13 3.09 -13.64 55.68
CA ASN A 13 3.37 -14.31 54.41
C ASN A 13 2.34 -13.97 53.32
N ASN A 14 1.04 -13.93 53.67
CA ASN A 14 0.00 -13.59 52.69
C ASN A 14 0.09 -12.15 52.15
N PHE A 15 0.64 -11.22 52.94
CA PHE A 15 0.84 -9.83 52.50
C PHE A 15 1.98 -9.70 51.50
N LYS A 16 3.10 -10.43 51.71
CA LYS A 16 4.25 -10.45 50.79
C LYS A 16 3.90 -11.09 49.45
N TYR A 17 3.14 -12.19 49.44
CA TYR A 17 2.71 -12.85 48.19
C TYR A 17 1.76 -11.98 47.36
N LYS A 18 0.85 -11.21 47.98
CA LYS A 18 -0.03 -10.27 47.26
C LYS A 18 0.75 -9.14 46.58
N SER A 19 1.76 -8.57 47.23
CA SER A 19 2.61 -7.55 46.62
C SER A 19 3.43 -8.08 45.44
N ILE A 20 3.98 -9.29 45.56
CA ILE A 20 4.73 -9.93 44.47
C ILE A 20 3.82 -10.18 43.26
N LEU A 21 2.58 -10.64 43.49
CA LEU A 21 1.59 -10.85 42.42
C LEU A 21 1.25 -9.54 41.68
N TYR A 22 1.12 -8.43 42.41
CA TYR A 22 0.84 -7.11 41.83
C TYR A 22 2.02 -6.59 40.98
N ILE A 23 3.25 -6.77 41.47
CA ILE A 23 4.46 -6.41 40.72
C ILE A 23 4.59 -7.26 39.46
N LEU A 24 4.27 -8.55 39.53
CA LEU A 24 4.29 -9.46 38.38
C LEU A 24 3.25 -9.07 37.32
N MET A 25 2.03 -8.69 37.75
CA MET A 25 1.00 -8.14 36.86
C MET A 25 1.45 -6.85 36.17
N ILE A 26 2.11 -5.94 36.89
CA ILE A 26 2.65 -4.70 36.31
C ILE A 26 3.74 -5.02 35.28
N PHE A 27 4.65 -5.95 35.58
CA PHE A 27 5.70 -6.38 34.63
C PHE A 27 5.13 -7.01 33.35
N LEU A 28 4.04 -7.77 33.46
CA LEU A 28 3.34 -8.34 32.29
C LEU A 28 2.73 -7.25 31.40
N LEU A 29 2.28 -6.13 31.97
CA LEU A 29 1.73 -5.01 31.20
C LEU A 29 2.80 -4.20 30.46
N PHE A 30 4.03 -4.14 30.98
CA PHE A 30 5.13 -3.39 30.33
C PHE A 30 5.88 -4.19 29.25
N SER A 31 5.75 -5.53 29.23
CA SER A 31 6.52 -6.38 28.30
C SER A 31 5.97 -6.44 26.86
N CYS A 32 4.84 -5.80 26.54
CA CYS A 32 4.17 -5.90 25.23
C CYS A 32 4.42 -4.73 24.26
N LYS A 33 5.38 -3.84 24.53
CA LYS A 33 5.45 -2.57 23.78
C LYS A 33 6.18 -2.65 22.44
N ASP A 34 7.20 -3.50 22.31
CA ASP A 34 8.13 -3.40 21.17
C ASP A 34 7.70 -4.18 19.91
N ASN A 35 6.93 -5.27 20.05
CA ASN A 35 6.48 -6.06 18.89
C ASN A 35 5.28 -5.44 18.13
N ASN A 36 4.56 -4.52 18.77
CA ASN A 36 3.34 -3.95 18.18
C ASN A 36 3.61 -3.00 17.01
N ASP A 37 4.73 -2.26 17.03
CA ASP A 37 4.99 -1.22 16.01
C ASP A 37 5.36 -1.84 14.64
N ASP A 38 6.14 -2.93 14.65
CA ASP A 38 6.49 -3.68 13.45
C ASP A 38 5.28 -4.38 12.83
N GLU A 39 4.42 -4.99 13.66
CA GLU A 39 3.20 -5.63 13.20
C GLU A 39 2.22 -4.59 12.60
N LEU A 40 2.07 -3.45 13.27
CA LEU A 40 1.24 -2.35 12.80
C LEU A 40 1.78 -1.74 11.50
N THR A 41 3.09 -1.54 11.38
CA THR A 41 3.74 -1.09 10.14
C THR A 41 3.47 -2.06 9.00
N LYS A 42 3.62 -3.36 9.26
CA LYS A 42 3.40 -4.41 8.28
C LYS A 42 1.95 -4.43 7.81
N GLU A 43 0.99 -4.42 8.73
CA GLU A 43 -0.43 -4.39 8.41
C GLU A 43 -0.79 -3.18 7.55
N ASN A 44 -0.38 -1.98 7.97
CA ASN A 44 -0.64 -0.74 7.24
C ASN A 44 0.03 -0.73 5.87
N THR A 45 1.22 -1.34 5.74
CA THR A 45 1.91 -1.50 4.45
C THR A 45 1.06 -2.30 3.47
N TYR A 46 0.53 -3.46 3.89
CA TYR A 46 -0.35 -4.25 3.04
C TYR A 46 -1.65 -3.51 2.69
N GLN A 47 -2.25 -2.80 3.65
CA GLN A 47 -3.45 -2.00 3.39
C GLN A 47 -3.21 -0.93 2.31
N VAL A 48 -2.12 -0.17 2.42
CA VAL A 48 -1.77 0.89 1.45
C VAL A 48 -1.46 0.29 0.08
N ILE A 49 -0.64 -0.77 0.02
CA ILE A 49 -0.25 -1.39 -1.26
C ILE A 49 -1.48 -2.01 -1.93
N ASN A 50 -2.36 -2.70 -1.19
CA ASN A 50 -3.61 -3.22 -1.74
C ASN A 50 -4.48 -2.10 -2.30
N PHE A 51 -4.69 -1.03 -1.53
CA PHE A 51 -5.49 0.13 -1.93
C PHE A 51 -4.96 0.76 -3.23
N LEU A 52 -3.66 1.07 -3.28
CA LEU A 52 -3.05 1.69 -4.45
C LEU A 52 -3.03 0.75 -5.65
N SER A 53 -2.71 -0.53 -5.45
CA SER A 53 -2.73 -1.51 -6.54
C SER A 53 -4.12 -1.64 -7.13
N GLN A 54 -5.16 -1.75 -6.30
CA GLN A 54 -6.54 -1.85 -6.77
C GLN A 54 -6.96 -0.60 -7.56
N SER A 55 -6.68 0.60 -7.04
CA SER A 55 -6.93 1.86 -7.74
C SER A 55 -6.21 1.93 -9.10
N LEU A 56 -4.95 1.50 -9.16
CA LEU A 56 -4.18 1.50 -10.40
C LEU A 56 -4.69 0.48 -11.42
N ILE A 57 -5.14 -0.69 -10.97
CA ILE A 57 -5.73 -1.73 -11.82
C ILE A 57 -7.05 -1.22 -12.41
N GLU A 58 -7.92 -0.61 -11.61
CA GLU A 58 -9.20 -0.06 -12.07
C GLU A 58 -8.98 1.06 -13.09
N ASN A 59 -7.98 1.90 -12.88
CA ASN A 59 -7.59 2.97 -13.80
C ASN A 59 -6.85 2.48 -15.06
N THR A 60 -6.64 1.17 -15.25
CA THR A 60 -6.10 0.64 -16.53
C THR A 60 -7.09 0.70 -17.68
N ILE A 61 -8.38 0.74 -17.38
CA ILE A 61 -9.42 0.82 -18.40
C ILE A 61 -9.78 2.28 -18.61
N ASN A 62 -9.48 2.81 -19.80
CA ASN A 62 -9.91 4.14 -20.18
C ASN A 62 -11.43 4.19 -20.24
N ALA A 63 -12.01 5.34 -19.88
CA ALA A 63 -13.42 5.60 -20.10
C ALA A 63 -13.79 5.32 -21.57
N PRO A 64 -15.02 4.83 -21.84
CA PRO A 64 -15.48 4.59 -23.20
C PRO A 64 -15.39 5.90 -24.00
N THR A 65 -14.53 5.92 -25.00
CA THR A 65 -14.33 7.06 -25.89
C THR A 65 -14.54 6.62 -27.32
N PHE A 66 -15.09 7.53 -28.13
CA PHE A 66 -15.21 7.30 -29.55
C PHE A 66 -13.91 7.70 -30.25
N PRO A 67 -13.42 6.89 -31.20
CA PRO A 67 -12.30 7.30 -32.03
C PRO A 67 -12.68 8.56 -32.82
N PRO A 68 -11.70 9.45 -33.10
CA PRO A 68 -11.96 10.58 -33.96
C PRO A 68 -12.40 10.08 -35.34
N PRO A 69 -13.35 10.77 -35.98
CA PRO A 69 -13.86 10.37 -37.28
C PRO A 69 -12.75 10.44 -38.34
N PRO A 70 -12.72 9.48 -39.30
CA PRO A 70 -11.74 9.49 -40.37
C PRO A 70 -11.84 10.80 -41.18
N ASN A 71 -10.68 11.39 -41.50
CA ASN A 71 -10.53 12.63 -42.25
C ASN A 71 -11.10 13.90 -41.57
N GLY A 72 -11.29 13.89 -40.24
CA GLY A 72 -11.71 15.08 -39.49
C GLY A 72 -13.13 15.58 -39.82
N LYS A 73 -13.92 14.77 -40.54
CA LYS A 73 -15.32 15.10 -40.83
C LYS A 73 -16.17 14.94 -39.58
N THR A 74 -17.15 15.79 -39.38
CA THR A 74 -18.16 15.59 -38.33
C THR A 74 -18.93 14.29 -38.57
N TYR A 75 -18.84 13.34 -37.63
CA TYR A 75 -19.61 12.10 -37.63
C TYR A 75 -20.69 12.18 -36.55
N THR A 76 -21.92 11.88 -36.93
CA THR A 76 -23.03 11.80 -35.97
C THR A 76 -23.08 10.39 -35.40
N PHE A 77 -22.72 10.25 -34.12
CA PHE A 77 -22.76 8.96 -33.44
C PHE A 77 -24.18 8.43 -33.32
N THR A 78 -24.36 7.16 -33.66
CA THR A 78 -25.62 6.44 -33.50
C THR A 78 -25.73 5.79 -32.12
N ILE A 79 -26.93 5.32 -31.78
CA ILE A 79 -27.16 4.49 -30.59
C ILE A 79 -26.34 3.20 -30.68
N GLU A 80 -26.26 2.57 -31.86
CA GLU A 80 -25.48 1.35 -32.06
C GLU A 80 -23.98 1.55 -31.83
N ASP A 81 -23.44 2.70 -32.26
CA ASP A 81 -22.05 3.06 -31.98
C ASP A 81 -21.78 3.11 -30.48
N SER A 82 -22.69 3.74 -29.75
CA SER A 82 -22.60 3.89 -28.29
C SER A 82 -22.66 2.53 -27.59
N LEU A 83 -23.61 1.68 -27.98
CA LEU A 83 -23.73 0.32 -27.46
C LEU A 83 -22.48 -0.53 -27.73
N ARG A 84 -21.88 -0.39 -28.92
CA ARG A 84 -20.66 -1.10 -29.28
C ARG A 84 -19.46 -0.65 -28.45
N VAL A 85 -19.25 0.64 -28.27
CA VAL A 85 -18.17 1.18 -27.43
C VAL A 85 -18.36 0.75 -25.98
N TYR A 86 -19.57 0.85 -25.45
CA TYR A 86 -19.89 0.42 -24.10
C TYR A 86 -19.68 -1.08 -23.88
N LYS A 87 -20.12 -1.91 -24.84
CA LYS A 87 -19.90 -3.36 -24.83
C LYS A 87 -18.41 -3.69 -24.77
N LYS A 88 -17.58 -3.02 -25.58
CA LYS A 88 -16.13 -3.19 -25.55
C LYS A 88 -15.54 -2.80 -24.18
N PHE A 89 -15.87 -1.60 -23.70
CA PHE A 89 -15.44 -1.14 -22.37
C PHE A 89 -15.80 -2.16 -21.26
N TYR A 90 -17.02 -2.68 -21.28
CA TYR A 90 -17.46 -3.65 -20.28
C TYR A 90 -16.72 -4.99 -20.36
N MET A 91 -16.42 -5.46 -21.57
CA MET A 91 -15.59 -6.66 -21.76
C MET A 91 -14.17 -6.45 -21.24
N ASP A 92 -13.57 -5.29 -21.54
CA ASP A 92 -12.23 -4.92 -21.08
C ASP A 92 -12.19 -4.74 -19.55
N PHE A 93 -13.24 -4.17 -18.96
CA PHE A 93 -13.40 -4.01 -17.52
C PHE A 93 -13.51 -5.35 -16.78
N ARG A 94 -14.20 -6.33 -17.36
CA ARG A 94 -14.34 -7.67 -16.77
C ARG A 94 -13.16 -8.59 -17.05
N LYS A 95 -12.30 -8.24 -18.00
CA LYS A 95 -11.13 -9.06 -18.36
C LYS A 95 -10.22 -9.18 -17.14
N LYS A 96 -9.86 -10.42 -16.80
CA LYS A 96 -8.87 -10.71 -15.77
C LYS A 96 -7.55 -10.04 -16.15
N LYS A 97 -6.92 -9.35 -15.19
CA LYS A 97 -5.63 -8.70 -15.38
C LYS A 97 -4.53 -9.50 -14.69
N THR A 98 -3.38 -9.65 -15.36
CA THR A 98 -2.16 -10.16 -14.76
C THR A 98 -1.32 -8.98 -14.28
N VAL A 99 -1.10 -8.91 -12.97
CA VAL A 99 -0.39 -7.82 -12.30
C VAL A 99 0.87 -8.37 -11.65
N ALA A 100 2.03 -7.88 -12.09
CA ALA A 100 3.30 -8.21 -11.48
C ALA A 100 3.67 -7.13 -10.45
N ILE A 101 4.02 -7.54 -9.23
CA ILE A 101 4.40 -6.61 -8.15
C ILE A 101 5.82 -6.96 -7.69
N ASN A 102 6.70 -5.96 -7.68
CA ASN A 102 8.03 -6.10 -7.11
C ASN A 102 7.96 -6.28 -5.60
N SER A 103 8.58 -7.35 -5.12
CA SER A 103 8.52 -7.68 -3.70
C SER A 103 9.51 -6.84 -2.88
N ILE A 104 10.50 -6.21 -3.54
CA ILE A 104 11.44 -5.27 -2.93
C ILE A 104 10.87 -3.86 -3.01
N LEU A 105 10.66 -3.24 -1.83
CA LEU A 105 10.27 -1.85 -1.71
C LEU A 105 11.50 -0.94 -1.89
N PHE A 106 11.56 -0.22 -3.01
CA PHE A 106 12.72 0.60 -3.35
C PHE A 106 12.83 1.86 -2.47
N LEU A 107 14.02 2.43 -2.42
CA LEU A 107 14.28 3.69 -1.73
C LEU A 107 14.21 4.87 -2.70
N ASN A 108 13.52 5.94 -2.31
CA ASN A 108 13.50 7.17 -3.08
C ASN A 108 14.48 8.16 -2.45
N LYS A 109 15.65 8.35 -3.07
CA LYS A 109 16.71 9.24 -2.55
C LYS A 109 16.65 10.66 -3.10
N LYS A 110 15.90 10.89 -4.18
CA LYS A 110 15.79 12.21 -4.81
C LYS A 110 14.63 12.97 -4.17
N ARG A 111 14.93 14.04 -3.45
CA ARG A 111 13.91 14.90 -2.85
C ARG A 111 13.03 15.49 -3.95
N LYS A 112 11.72 15.30 -3.81
CA LYS A 112 10.70 15.88 -4.70
C LYS A 112 9.66 16.56 -3.83
N GLN A 113 9.19 17.72 -4.28
CA GLN A 113 8.14 18.47 -3.61
C GLN A 113 6.81 18.26 -4.33
N PHE A 114 5.72 18.19 -3.57
CA PHE A 114 4.37 18.27 -4.12
C PHE A 114 4.08 19.70 -4.64
N ASN A 115 3.03 19.84 -5.44
CA ASN A 115 2.63 21.16 -5.96
C ASN A 115 2.03 22.03 -4.84
N ASN A 116 2.03 23.35 -5.04
CA ASN A 116 1.75 24.38 -4.00
C ASN A 116 0.34 24.37 -3.37
N GLY A 117 -0.53 23.40 -3.67
CA GLY A 117 -1.87 23.26 -3.06
C GLY A 117 -1.97 22.18 -1.97
N CYS A 118 -0.86 21.50 -1.66
CA CYS A 118 -0.87 20.31 -0.82
C CYS A 118 -0.36 20.59 0.60
N SER A 119 -1.26 20.49 1.59
CA SER A 119 -0.90 20.62 3.02
C SER A 119 -0.29 19.32 3.54
N ILE A 120 1.02 19.17 3.37
CA ILE A 120 1.76 17.97 3.76
C ILE A 120 2.64 18.26 4.97
N ASP A 121 2.75 17.28 5.86
CA ASP A 121 3.71 17.30 6.96
C ASP A 121 5.14 17.22 6.39
N ASN A 122 5.84 18.36 6.33
CA ASN A 122 7.21 18.44 5.83
C ASN A 122 8.17 17.51 6.58
N LYS A 123 7.95 17.27 7.88
CA LYS A 123 8.77 16.34 8.64
C LYS A 123 8.58 14.91 8.15
N LEU A 124 7.33 14.52 7.88
CA LEU A 124 7.03 13.20 7.32
C LEU A 124 7.69 13.02 5.94
N LEU A 125 7.67 14.07 5.13
CA LEU A 125 8.30 14.08 3.79
C LEU A 125 9.82 13.98 3.87
N ASP A 126 10.45 14.70 4.80
CA ASP A 126 11.89 14.65 5.01
C ASP A 126 12.32 13.28 5.52
N ASP A 127 11.62 12.74 6.54
CA ASP A 127 11.84 11.39 7.04
C ASP A 127 11.69 10.33 5.92
N TYR A 128 10.77 10.53 4.98
CA TYR A 128 10.57 9.63 3.85
C TYR A 128 11.78 9.59 2.92
N PHE A 129 12.37 10.75 2.58
CA PHE A 129 13.56 10.80 1.71
C PHE A 129 14.86 10.43 2.43
N SER A 130 14.88 10.44 3.76
CA SER A 130 16.03 10.02 4.57
C SER A 130 16.09 8.51 4.82
N MET A 131 15.12 7.72 4.34
CA MET A 131 15.15 6.26 4.51
C MET A 131 16.28 5.61 3.71
N ASP A 132 16.99 4.66 4.32
CA ASP A 132 18.21 4.04 3.80
C ASP A 132 18.17 2.51 3.75
N VAL A 133 17.14 1.88 4.35
CA VAL A 133 16.98 0.42 4.39
C VAL A 133 15.81 -0.04 3.54
N GLU A 134 16.11 -0.87 2.53
CA GLU A 134 15.12 -1.58 1.70
C GLU A 134 14.30 -2.58 2.52
N THR A 135 13.10 -2.89 2.07
CA THR A 135 12.20 -3.82 2.79
C THR A 135 11.53 -4.74 1.80
N LYS A 136 11.45 -6.04 2.14
CA LYS A 136 10.78 -7.03 1.30
C LYS A 136 9.36 -7.29 1.81
N ILE A 137 8.41 -7.35 0.89
CA ILE A 137 7.02 -7.78 1.16
C ILE A 137 6.77 -9.17 0.59
N ASN A 138 5.75 -9.84 1.12
CA ASN A 138 5.26 -11.08 0.54
C ASN A 138 4.04 -10.76 -0.34
N VAL A 139 4.27 -10.73 -1.67
CA VAL A 139 3.24 -10.40 -2.67
C VAL A 139 2.02 -11.34 -2.58
N ASN A 140 2.21 -12.60 -2.16
CA ASN A 140 1.12 -13.58 -2.02
C ASN A 140 0.15 -13.24 -0.89
N LYS A 141 0.49 -12.30 0.01
CA LYS A 141 -0.41 -11.80 1.06
C LYS A 141 -1.29 -10.64 0.59
N LEU A 142 -1.08 -10.12 -0.61
CA LEU A 142 -1.90 -9.04 -1.16
C LEU A 142 -3.28 -9.60 -1.52
N SER A 143 -4.32 -8.89 -1.09
CA SER A 143 -5.72 -9.27 -1.26
C SER A 143 -6.36 -8.41 -2.34
N LEU A 144 -5.84 -8.52 -3.57
CA LEU A 144 -6.44 -7.85 -4.72
C LEU A 144 -7.71 -8.58 -5.15
N SER A 145 -8.55 -7.90 -5.95
CA SER A 145 -9.78 -8.47 -6.51
C SER A 145 -9.57 -9.91 -7.00
N LYS A 146 -10.49 -10.83 -6.65
CA LYS A 146 -10.43 -12.27 -6.97
C LYS A 146 -10.29 -12.57 -8.48
N ASN A 147 -10.55 -11.59 -9.33
CA ASN A 147 -10.49 -11.74 -10.77
C ASN A 147 -9.09 -11.45 -11.35
N ASN A 148 -8.16 -10.91 -10.55
CA ASN A 148 -6.83 -10.56 -11.03
C ASN A 148 -5.80 -11.61 -10.60
N ASN A 149 -4.85 -11.90 -11.49
CA ASN A 149 -3.70 -12.74 -11.18
C ASN A 149 -2.58 -11.84 -10.67
N VAL A 150 -2.11 -12.07 -9.45
CA VAL A 150 -1.02 -11.28 -8.84
C VAL A 150 0.22 -12.16 -8.75
N LEU A 151 1.32 -11.69 -9.31
CA LEU A 151 2.57 -12.44 -9.38
C LEU A 151 3.72 -11.63 -8.77
N PRO A 152 4.60 -12.25 -7.96
CA PRO A 152 5.84 -11.60 -7.55
C PRO A 152 6.75 -11.41 -8.77
N TYR A 153 7.29 -10.20 -8.91
CA TYR A 153 8.13 -9.83 -10.05
C TYR A 153 9.58 -10.35 -9.92
N ASP A 154 10.08 -10.48 -8.69
CA ASP A 154 11.46 -10.85 -8.38
C ASP A 154 11.84 -12.25 -8.88
N ASP A 155 10.84 -13.12 -9.03
CA ASP A 155 11.00 -14.49 -9.52
C ASP A 155 11.11 -14.55 -11.07
N MET A 156 11.05 -13.41 -11.77
CA MET A 156 11.05 -13.40 -13.23
C MET A 156 12.47 -13.17 -13.82
N PRO A 157 12.98 -14.07 -14.68
CA PRO A 157 14.29 -13.93 -15.32
C PRO A 157 14.49 -12.59 -16.06
N LYS A 158 15.71 -12.02 -15.95
CA LYS A 158 16.12 -10.75 -16.57
C LYS A 158 15.97 -10.70 -18.10
N ASN A 159 15.96 -11.85 -18.77
CA ASN A 159 15.90 -11.92 -20.23
C ASN A 159 14.47 -11.78 -20.78
N ILE A 160 13.45 -11.88 -19.92
CA ILE A 160 12.04 -11.84 -20.33
C ILE A 160 11.58 -10.39 -20.58
N PHE A 161 12.32 -9.36 -20.13
CA PHE A 161 11.97 -7.94 -20.33
C PHE A 161 11.81 -7.48 -21.79
N LYS A 162 12.31 -8.24 -22.77
CA LYS A 162 12.12 -7.91 -24.18
C LYS A 162 10.72 -8.24 -24.71
N ASN A 163 10.03 -9.25 -24.14
CA ASN A 163 8.74 -9.76 -24.65
C ASN A 163 7.61 -9.77 -23.57
N LYS A 164 7.83 -9.19 -22.38
CA LYS A 164 6.97 -9.35 -21.17
C LYS A 164 5.56 -8.74 -21.24
N PHE A 165 5.34 -7.72 -22.06
CA PHE A 165 4.05 -7.02 -22.08
C PHE A 165 2.95 -7.83 -22.78
N GLU A 166 3.28 -8.98 -23.39
CA GLU A 166 2.28 -9.86 -23.99
C GLU A 166 1.43 -10.60 -22.92
N GLU A 167 1.99 -10.89 -21.75
CA GLU A 167 1.33 -11.69 -20.70
C GLU A 167 1.01 -10.91 -19.41
N ILE A 168 1.63 -9.74 -19.22
CA ILE A 168 1.48 -8.91 -18.02
C ILE A 168 0.79 -7.61 -18.40
N ASP A 169 -0.40 -7.35 -17.85
CA ASP A 169 -1.16 -6.12 -18.11
C ASP A 169 -0.59 -4.91 -17.33
N LEU A 170 0.02 -5.16 -16.17
CA LEU A 170 0.51 -4.10 -15.29
C LEU A 170 1.68 -4.58 -14.41
N ILE A 171 2.76 -3.79 -14.38
CA ILE A 171 3.89 -3.97 -13.46
C ILE A 171 3.85 -2.84 -12.44
N LEU A 172 3.88 -3.17 -11.16
CA LEU A 172 3.89 -2.21 -10.05
C LEU A 172 5.18 -2.34 -9.23
N ASN A 173 5.80 -1.20 -8.99
CA ASN A 173 6.91 -1.06 -8.05
C ASN A 173 6.52 -0.04 -6.99
N PHE A 174 6.73 -0.39 -5.73
CA PHE A 174 6.42 0.49 -4.61
C PHE A 174 7.71 0.88 -3.90
N SER A 175 7.81 2.13 -3.46
CA SER A 175 8.85 2.50 -2.53
C SER A 175 8.51 1.99 -1.13
N LYS A 176 9.48 2.06 -0.22
CA LYS A 176 9.19 1.99 1.21
C LYS A 176 8.16 3.06 1.59
N ILE A 177 7.31 2.77 2.56
CA ILE A 177 6.25 3.67 3.02
C ILE A 177 6.71 4.32 4.32
N LYS A 178 6.58 5.65 4.40
CA LYS A 178 6.77 6.35 5.66
C LYS A 178 5.41 6.68 6.26
N PHE A 179 5.14 6.10 7.43
CA PHE A 179 3.98 6.44 8.24
C PHE A 179 4.32 7.51 9.27
N ASN A 180 3.32 8.31 9.64
CA ASN A 180 3.43 9.11 10.85
C ASN A 180 3.20 8.24 12.09
N LYS A 181 3.54 8.77 13.28
CA LYS A 181 3.43 8.02 14.56
C LYS A 181 2.03 7.47 14.87
N LYS A 182 0.98 8.05 14.28
CA LYS A 182 -0.42 7.65 14.50
C LYS A 182 -0.95 6.69 13.42
N TYR A 183 -0.16 6.34 12.41
CA TYR A 183 -0.56 5.49 11.29
C TYR A 183 -1.85 5.95 10.57
N ASN A 184 -2.04 7.27 10.52
CA ASN A 184 -3.17 7.90 9.83
C ASN A 184 -2.72 8.79 8.66
N LYS A 185 -1.41 8.92 8.44
CA LYS A 185 -0.80 9.63 7.31
C LYS A 185 0.35 8.79 6.75
N ALA A 186 0.49 8.76 5.44
CA ALA A 186 1.57 8.01 4.79
C ALA A 186 2.10 8.72 3.54
N ILE A 187 3.38 8.50 3.22
CA ILE A 187 4.00 8.90 1.96
C ILE A 187 4.61 7.66 1.30
N ILE A 188 4.36 7.52 0.00
CA ILE A 188 4.85 6.43 -0.84
C ILE A 188 5.08 6.92 -2.26
N THR A 189 6.09 6.37 -2.94
CA THR A 189 6.22 6.50 -4.39
C THR A 189 5.79 5.19 -5.02
N VAL A 190 4.95 5.25 -6.05
CA VAL A 190 4.58 4.12 -6.88
C VAL A 190 5.09 4.33 -8.30
N ALA A 191 5.60 3.29 -8.94
CA ALA A 191 5.85 3.28 -10.36
C ALA A 191 5.01 2.18 -11.00
N ALA A 192 4.29 2.53 -12.06
CA ALA A 192 3.40 1.66 -12.79
C ALA A 192 3.83 1.63 -14.26
N THR A 193 3.90 0.43 -14.84
CA THR A 193 4.25 0.23 -16.25
C THR A 193 3.26 -0.74 -16.89
N ARG A 194 2.60 -0.31 -17.95
CA ARG A 194 1.62 -1.09 -18.73
C ARG A 194 2.20 -1.60 -20.04
N ASP A 195 3.13 -0.83 -20.61
CA ASP A 195 3.86 -1.17 -21.82
C ASP A 195 5.27 -0.56 -21.75
N LYS A 196 6.14 -0.93 -22.69
CA LYS A 196 7.54 -0.49 -22.76
C LYS A 196 7.69 1.03 -22.76
N LEU A 197 6.73 1.73 -23.34
CA LEU A 197 6.67 3.20 -23.45
C LEU A 197 5.47 3.79 -22.71
N ASN A 198 4.79 2.99 -21.89
CA ASN A 198 3.61 3.44 -21.15
C ASN A 198 3.81 3.12 -19.68
N GLY A 199 4.36 4.09 -18.96
CA GLY A 199 4.51 4.01 -17.52
C GLY A 199 4.62 5.39 -16.91
N PHE A 200 4.42 5.43 -15.60
CA PHE A 200 4.60 6.64 -14.82
C PHE A 200 5.12 6.28 -13.44
N THR A 201 5.65 7.29 -12.77
CA THR A 201 5.95 7.23 -11.35
C THR A 201 5.17 8.33 -10.65
N ALA A 202 4.57 8.07 -9.50
CA ALA A 202 3.88 9.09 -8.72
C ALA A 202 4.36 9.08 -7.27
N LEU A 203 4.60 10.27 -6.71
CA LEU A 203 4.75 10.46 -5.27
C LEU A 203 3.35 10.74 -4.71
N ILE A 204 2.93 9.97 -3.72
CA ILE A 204 1.58 9.96 -3.18
C ILE A 204 1.62 10.25 -1.68
N TYR A 205 0.75 11.16 -1.25
CA TYR A 205 0.44 11.42 0.15
C TYR A 205 -0.96 10.92 0.45
N LEU A 206 -1.06 10.11 1.51
CA LEU A 206 -2.28 9.43 1.93
C LEU A 206 -2.67 9.88 3.34
N GLU A 207 -3.98 9.96 3.57
CA GLU A 207 -4.55 10.10 4.91
C GLU A 207 -5.62 9.03 5.14
N LYS A 208 -5.79 8.60 6.40
CA LYS A 208 -6.91 7.75 6.79
C LYS A 208 -8.14 8.59 7.11
N GLU A 209 -9.22 8.30 6.42
CA GLU A 209 -10.55 8.85 6.66
C GLU A 209 -11.51 7.71 6.92
N ASN A 210 -12.23 7.75 8.05
CA ASN A 210 -13.15 6.67 8.44
C ASN A 210 -12.51 5.27 8.36
N TYR A 211 -11.25 5.15 8.82
CA TYR A 211 -10.45 3.92 8.80
C TYR A 211 -10.01 3.42 7.41
N HIS A 212 -10.29 4.16 6.34
CA HIS A 212 -9.84 3.85 4.98
C HIS A 212 -8.78 4.83 4.49
N TRP A 213 -7.81 4.34 3.72
CA TRP A 213 -6.81 5.21 3.09
C TRP A 213 -7.40 5.97 1.91
N ALA A 214 -7.10 7.25 1.81
CA ALA A 214 -7.48 8.12 0.70
C ALA A 214 -6.27 8.90 0.19
N ILE A 215 -6.19 9.09 -1.14
CA ILE A 215 -5.17 9.94 -1.76
C ILE A 215 -5.55 11.40 -1.49
N LYS A 216 -4.68 12.13 -0.81
CA LYS A 216 -4.85 13.57 -0.57
C LYS A 216 -4.06 14.42 -1.54
N CYS A 217 -2.87 13.95 -1.88
CA CYS A 217 -2.02 14.61 -2.85
C CYS A 217 -1.25 13.59 -3.68
N GLU A 218 -1.08 13.91 -4.95
CA GLU A 218 -0.24 13.16 -5.86
C GLU A 218 0.61 14.11 -6.70
N LYS A 219 1.81 13.65 -7.02
CA LYS A 219 2.66 14.27 -8.04
C LYS A 219 3.13 13.19 -8.99
N VAL A 220 2.58 13.22 -10.20
CA VAL A 220 2.93 12.31 -11.28
C VAL A 220 4.21 12.81 -11.97
N PHE A 221 5.09 11.87 -12.27
CA PHE A 221 6.31 12.00 -13.05
C PHE A 221 6.15 11.05 -14.23
N GLU A 222 6.00 11.60 -15.42
CA GLU A 222 5.96 10.77 -16.63
C GLU A 222 7.35 10.20 -16.90
N ILE A 223 7.37 8.93 -17.34
CA ILE A 223 8.54 8.31 -17.93
C ILE A 223 8.20 8.25 -19.42
N SER A 224 8.73 9.21 -20.18
CA SER A 224 8.66 9.27 -21.65
C SER A 224 9.47 8.15 -22.30
#